data_AF-A0A4U8TP25-F1
#
_entry.id   AF-A0A4U8TP25-F1
#
_cell.length_a   1.000
_cell.length_b   1.000
_cell.length_c   1.000
_cell.angle_alpha   90.00
_cell.angle_beta   90.00
_cell.angle_gamma   90.00
#
_symmetry.space_group_name_H-M   'P 1'
#
loop_
_entity.id
_entity.type
_entity.pdbx_description
1 polymer ?
#
loop_
_entity_poly.entity_id
_entity_poly.type
_entity_poly.pdbx_seq_one_letter_code
_entity_poly.pdbx_strand_id
1 'polypeptide(L)'
;MVDVGSNIGDTCCFVGLNDASYLLCEGEKSYANLIAKNIELNFGKKVMGGGYNENTKPQFLLYECFLGDKMGHYTISLRDGSGTLQSIEDKGNTLQDFESVKIRTLDSVIAETHFAPHFIKIDTDGFDFKVLRGAKQTLTENQSVLFFEWDKNHLVAQDENPLSIFSLLNELGYKELLIFDNFGTLLCKIASDDSTNLALLIDYTLKSRQNIYYYDVLTFHKDSLFNAKDYINFTTKGK
;
A
#
# COMPACT_ATOMS: atom_id res chain seq x y z
N MET A 1 4.54 1.34 -11.54
CA MET A 1 3.81 1.55 -10.28
C MET A 1 3.42 0.19 -9.73
N VAL A 2 3.64 -0.03 -8.43
CA VAL A 2 2.98 -1.10 -7.70
C VAL A 2 1.77 -0.49 -7.01
N ASP A 3 0.64 -1.17 -7.10
CA ASP A 3 -0.62 -0.77 -6.49
C ASP A 3 -1.08 -1.91 -5.59
N VAL A 4 -0.96 -1.75 -4.27
CA VAL A 4 -1.34 -2.77 -3.28
C VAL A 4 -2.70 -2.41 -2.70
N GLY A 5 -3.62 -3.39 -2.70
CA GLY A 5 -5.04 -3.12 -2.46
C GLY A 5 -5.65 -2.44 -3.68
N SER A 6 -5.41 -3.03 -4.86
CA SER A 6 -5.82 -2.42 -6.13
C SER A 6 -7.34 -2.32 -6.29
N ASN A 7 -8.13 -3.06 -5.50
CA ASN A 7 -9.58 -3.08 -5.55
C ASN A 7 -10.06 -3.27 -7.01
N ILE A 8 -10.81 -2.34 -7.58
CA ILE A 8 -11.28 -2.42 -8.98
C ILE A 8 -10.26 -1.90 -10.02
N GLY A 9 -9.03 -1.58 -9.62
CA GLY A 9 -7.98 -1.03 -10.50
C GLY A 9 -8.19 0.43 -10.87
N ASP A 10 -8.92 1.18 -10.04
CA ASP A 10 -9.24 2.59 -10.24
C ASP A 10 -8.02 3.49 -10.18
N THR A 11 -7.12 3.28 -9.21
CA THR A 11 -5.90 4.08 -9.04
C THR A 11 -5.04 4.03 -10.30
N CYS A 12 -4.82 2.82 -10.83
CA CYS A 12 -4.16 2.62 -12.12
C CYS A 12 -4.87 3.36 -13.27
N CYS A 13 -6.21 3.28 -13.35
CA CYS A 13 -6.99 3.99 -14.37
C CYS A 13 -6.84 5.52 -14.26
N PHE A 14 -6.85 6.08 -13.04
CA PHE A 14 -6.69 7.51 -12.80
C PHE A 14 -5.28 8.01 -13.11
N VAL A 15 -4.25 7.21 -12.81
CA VAL A 15 -2.85 7.55 -13.14
C VAL A 15 -2.63 7.51 -14.64
N GLY A 16 -3.09 6.46 -15.33
CA GLY A 16 -3.27 6.44 -16.78
C GLY A 16 -2.03 6.73 -17.65
N LEU A 17 -0.81 6.56 -17.12
CA LEU A 17 0.42 6.84 -17.85
C LEU A 17 0.71 5.74 -18.90
N ASN A 18 0.71 6.13 -20.18
CA ASN A 18 0.89 5.21 -21.31
C ASN A 18 2.23 4.47 -21.33
N ASP A 19 3.29 5.09 -20.81
CA ASP A 19 4.65 4.50 -20.80
C ASP A 19 5.02 3.86 -19.46
N ALA A 20 4.07 3.82 -18.51
CA ALA A 20 4.27 3.15 -17.23
C ALA A 20 3.83 1.68 -17.29
N SER A 21 4.52 0.83 -16.53
CA SER A 21 4.07 -0.52 -16.21
C SER A 21 3.46 -0.56 -14.80
N TYR A 22 2.50 -1.43 -14.59
CA TYR A 22 1.69 -1.55 -13.38
C TYR A 22 1.71 -2.98 -12.87
N LEU A 23 1.99 -3.15 -11.59
CA LEU A 23 1.81 -4.40 -10.86
C LEU A 23 0.71 -4.18 -9.83
N LEU A 24 -0.45 -4.78 -10.10
CA LEU A 24 -1.67 -4.68 -9.31
C LEU A 24 -1.71 -5.89 -8.37
N CYS A 25 -1.73 -5.66 -7.06
CA CYS A 25 -1.83 -6.70 -6.05
C CYS A 25 -3.19 -6.59 -5.36
N GLU A 26 -4.02 -7.61 -5.52
CA GLU A 26 -5.37 -7.67 -4.97
C GLU A 26 -5.65 -9.06 -4.40
N GLY A 27 -6.10 -9.14 -3.16
CA GLY A 27 -6.33 -10.40 -2.45
C GLY A 27 -7.70 -11.00 -2.71
N GLU A 28 -8.73 -10.17 -2.90
CA GLU A 28 -10.08 -10.64 -3.10
C GLU A 28 -10.33 -10.98 -4.58
N LYS A 29 -10.55 -12.28 -4.83
CA LYS A 29 -10.73 -12.82 -6.19
C LYS A 29 -11.91 -12.20 -6.95
N SER A 30 -12.91 -11.68 -6.24
CA SER A 30 -14.08 -11.03 -6.85
C SER A 30 -13.66 -9.80 -7.68
N TYR A 31 -12.61 -9.10 -7.25
CA TYR A 31 -12.09 -7.90 -7.90
C TYR A 31 -11.22 -8.20 -9.13
N ALA A 32 -10.60 -9.38 -9.23
CA ALA A 32 -9.73 -9.72 -10.36
C ALA A 32 -10.42 -9.54 -11.74
N ASN A 33 -11.69 -9.95 -11.83
CA ASN A 33 -12.50 -9.76 -13.04
C ASN A 33 -12.83 -8.28 -13.31
N LEU A 34 -13.06 -7.50 -12.26
CA LEU A 34 -13.34 -6.07 -12.37
C LEU A 34 -12.11 -5.30 -12.82
N ILE A 35 -10.93 -5.61 -12.26
CA ILE A 35 -9.64 -5.06 -12.69
C ILE A 35 -9.43 -5.33 -14.19
N ALA A 36 -9.52 -6.60 -14.61
CA ALA A 36 -9.29 -6.98 -16.01
C ALA A 36 -10.21 -6.21 -16.96
N LYS A 37 -11.50 -6.10 -16.61
CA LYS A 37 -12.50 -5.37 -17.40
C LYS A 37 -12.23 -3.86 -17.42
N ASN A 38 -11.87 -3.26 -16.30
CA ASN A 38 -11.58 -1.83 -16.23
C ASN A 38 -10.33 -1.47 -17.02
N ILE A 39 -9.29 -2.30 -17.00
CA ILE A 39 -8.10 -2.11 -17.82
C ILE A 39 -8.41 -2.24 -19.31
N GLU A 40 -9.23 -3.23 -19.70
CA GLU A 40 -9.66 -3.38 -21.10
C GLU A 40 -10.47 -2.18 -21.57
N LEU A 41 -11.41 -1.69 -20.77
CA LEU A 41 -12.28 -0.55 -21.12
C LEU A 41 -11.52 0.77 -21.23
N ASN A 42 -10.54 1.03 -20.34
CA ASN A 42 -9.84 2.31 -20.31
C ASN A 42 -8.60 2.34 -21.22
N PHE A 43 -7.94 1.20 -21.45
CA PHE A 43 -6.67 1.15 -22.17
C PHE A 43 -6.70 0.28 -23.44
N GLY A 44 -7.73 -0.53 -23.65
CA GLY A 44 -7.75 -1.54 -24.72
C GLY A 44 -6.66 -2.59 -24.56
N LYS A 45 -6.19 -2.81 -23.32
CA LYS A 45 -5.11 -3.74 -22.97
C LYS A 45 -5.65 -4.88 -22.12
N LYS A 46 -4.88 -5.97 -22.05
CA LYS A 46 -5.16 -7.09 -21.16
C LYS A 46 -4.22 -7.03 -19.96
N VAL A 47 -4.74 -7.43 -18.81
CA VAL A 47 -3.92 -7.80 -17.65
C VAL A 47 -3.34 -9.20 -17.87
N MET A 48 -2.11 -9.42 -17.42
CA MET A 48 -1.48 -10.74 -17.41
C MET A 48 -1.37 -11.21 -15.96
N GLY A 49 -1.85 -12.43 -15.67
CA GLY A 49 -1.73 -13.05 -14.36
C GLY A 49 -0.42 -13.85 -14.23
N GLY A 50 0.16 -13.84 -13.02
CA GLY A 50 1.15 -14.81 -12.50
C GLY A 50 2.23 -15.34 -13.47
N GLY A 51 3.45 -14.83 -13.32
CA GLY A 51 4.65 -15.34 -13.98
C GLY A 51 5.26 -14.35 -14.98
N TYR A 52 6.48 -13.88 -14.69
CA TYR A 52 7.25 -13.08 -15.63
C TYR A 52 7.65 -13.94 -16.83
N ASN A 53 7.35 -13.47 -18.04
CA ASN A 53 7.90 -14.02 -19.27
C ASN A 53 8.80 -12.95 -19.89
N GLU A 54 10.10 -13.20 -19.94
CA GLU A 54 11.11 -12.27 -20.52
C GLU A 54 10.73 -11.76 -21.92
N ASN A 55 9.95 -12.54 -22.68
CA ASN A 55 9.55 -12.21 -24.04
C ASN A 55 8.34 -11.27 -24.12
N THR A 56 7.59 -11.11 -23.03
CA THR A 56 6.45 -10.19 -22.94
C THR A 56 6.60 -9.40 -21.67
N LYS A 57 7.01 -8.13 -21.76
CA LYS A 57 6.92 -7.18 -20.65
C LYS A 57 5.51 -6.57 -20.67
N PRO A 58 4.48 -7.18 -20.04
CA PRO A 58 3.15 -6.62 -20.08
C PRO A 58 3.12 -5.28 -19.36
N GLN A 59 2.26 -4.41 -19.85
CA GLN A 59 2.02 -3.13 -19.20
C GLN A 59 1.29 -3.29 -17.87
N PHE A 60 0.38 -4.27 -17.77
CA PHE A 60 -0.42 -4.52 -16.56
C PHE A 60 -0.24 -5.97 -16.11
N LEU A 61 0.31 -6.15 -14.92
CA LEU A 61 0.41 -7.42 -14.21
C LEU A 61 -0.64 -7.43 -13.09
N LEU A 62 -1.41 -8.51 -13.00
CA LEU A 62 -2.32 -8.74 -11.88
C LEU A 62 -1.80 -9.91 -11.05
N TYR A 63 -1.64 -9.67 -9.76
CA TYR A 63 -1.22 -10.65 -8.78
C TYR A 63 -2.31 -10.83 -7.72
N GLU A 64 -3.03 -11.95 -7.80
CA GLU A 64 -4.13 -12.29 -6.90
C GLU A 64 -3.59 -12.78 -5.54
N CYS A 65 -3.20 -11.87 -4.66
CA CYS A 65 -2.72 -12.20 -3.32
C CYS A 65 -2.94 -11.10 -2.30
N PHE A 66 -3.14 -11.51 -1.04
CA PHE A 66 -3.01 -10.63 0.10
C PHE A 66 -1.54 -10.44 0.47
N LEU A 67 -1.16 -9.21 0.86
CA LEU A 67 0.20 -8.86 1.25
C LEU A 67 0.31 -8.57 2.75
N GLY A 68 1.48 -8.86 3.32
CA GLY A 68 1.79 -8.63 4.74
C GLY A 68 3.28 -8.72 5.02
N ASP A 69 3.66 -8.79 6.30
CA ASP A 69 5.07 -8.75 6.73
C ASP A 69 5.74 -10.13 6.74
N LYS A 70 4.95 -11.22 6.73
CA LYS A 70 5.43 -12.60 6.67
C LYS A 70 4.54 -13.44 5.78
N MET A 71 5.15 -14.42 5.11
CA MET A 71 4.39 -15.44 4.39
C MET A 71 3.71 -16.39 5.39
N GLY A 72 2.45 -16.75 5.14
CA GLY A 72 1.73 -17.65 6.03
C GLY A 72 0.27 -17.85 5.63
N HIS A 73 -0.41 -18.73 6.38
CA HIS A 73 -1.85 -18.93 6.29
C HIS A 73 -2.54 -18.11 7.37
N TYR A 74 -3.51 -17.31 6.95
CA TYR A 74 -4.29 -16.47 7.82
C TYR A 74 -5.76 -16.78 7.66
N THR A 75 -6.49 -16.51 8.73
CA THR A 75 -7.93 -16.71 8.83
C THR A 75 -8.60 -15.38 8.53
N ILE A 76 -9.42 -15.28 7.49
CA ILE A 76 -10.23 -14.06 7.24
C ILE A 76 -11.53 -14.16 8.00
N SER A 77 -11.81 -13.20 8.89
CA SER A 77 -13.19 -12.88 9.27
C SER A 77 -13.66 -11.66 8.47
N LEU A 78 -14.56 -11.87 7.51
CA LEU A 78 -15.26 -10.78 6.84
C LEU A 78 -16.36 -10.29 7.79
N ARG A 79 -16.18 -9.13 8.42
CA ARG A 79 -17.28 -8.40 9.06
C ARG A 79 -17.42 -7.07 8.32
N ASP A 80 -18.62 -6.85 7.77
CA ASP A 80 -19.03 -5.56 7.18
C ASP A 80 -18.17 -5.01 6.04
N GLY A 81 -17.51 -5.89 5.26
CA GLY A 81 -16.67 -5.50 4.13
C GLY A 81 -15.23 -5.14 4.50
N SER A 82 -14.87 -5.16 5.79
CA SER A 82 -13.49 -5.04 6.26
C SER A 82 -12.99 -6.41 6.75
N GLY A 83 -11.81 -6.82 6.25
CA GLY A 83 -11.19 -8.10 6.59
C GLY A 83 -10.28 -8.00 7.81
N THR A 84 -10.60 -8.70 8.89
CA THR A 84 -9.60 -8.96 9.95
C THR A 84 -8.88 -10.27 9.65
N LEU A 85 -7.55 -10.25 9.54
CA LEU A 85 -6.75 -11.46 9.37
C LEU A 85 -6.09 -11.85 10.69
N GLN A 86 -6.42 -13.03 11.20
CA GLN A 86 -5.74 -13.61 12.36
C GLN A 86 -4.80 -14.74 11.92
N SER A 87 -3.55 -14.71 12.40
CA SER A 87 -2.58 -15.77 12.11
C SER A 87 -3.04 -17.10 12.73
N ILE A 88 -2.95 -18.18 11.94
CA ILE A 88 -3.15 -19.53 12.44
C ILE A 88 -1.82 -19.97 13.07
N GLU A 89 -1.57 -19.56 14.32
CA GLU A 89 -0.60 -20.29 15.15
C GLU A 89 -1.27 -21.59 15.61
N ASP A 90 -0.56 -22.73 15.56
CA ASP A 90 -0.96 -24.13 15.83
C ASP A 90 -1.82 -24.36 17.12
N LYS A 91 -2.98 -23.74 17.20
CA LYS A 91 -4.00 -23.98 18.22
C LYS A 91 -5.01 -24.90 17.58
N GLY A 92 -4.83 -26.19 17.85
CA GLY A 92 -5.62 -27.31 17.32
C GLY A 92 -7.10 -27.27 17.69
N ASN A 93 -7.83 -26.29 17.17
CA ASN A 93 -9.28 -26.27 17.13
C ASN A 93 -9.71 -26.22 15.67
N THR A 94 -10.49 -27.23 15.28
CA THR A 94 -11.25 -27.31 14.03
C THR A 94 -12.09 -26.05 13.85
N LEU A 95 -11.60 -25.12 13.02
CA LEU A 95 -12.30 -23.91 12.60
C LEU A 95 -13.04 -24.23 11.30
N GLN A 96 -14.35 -24.49 11.41
CA GLN A 96 -15.17 -24.99 10.30
C GLN A 96 -15.78 -23.87 9.43
N ASP A 97 -15.58 -22.59 9.78
CA ASP A 97 -16.25 -21.44 9.13
C ASP A 97 -15.30 -20.36 8.59
N PHE A 98 -14.00 -20.64 8.46
CA PHE A 98 -13.05 -19.63 8.00
C PHE A 98 -12.31 -20.06 6.73
N GLU A 99 -12.30 -19.19 5.72
CA GLU A 99 -11.48 -19.38 4.53
C GLU A 99 -10.02 -19.05 4.88
N SER A 100 -9.13 -20.04 4.74
CA SER A 100 -7.69 -19.82 4.91
C SER A 100 -7.14 -19.11 3.68
N VAL A 101 -6.58 -17.92 3.86
CA VAL A 101 -5.90 -17.20 2.77
C VAL A 101 -4.40 -17.24 2.93
N LYS A 102 -3.71 -17.21 1.79
CA LYS A 102 -2.26 -17.16 1.73
C LYS A 102 -1.80 -15.70 1.69
N ILE A 103 -1.04 -15.30 2.70
CA ILE A 103 -0.35 -14.00 2.73
C ILE A 103 1.04 -14.16 2.10
N ARG A 104 1.44 -13.16 1.33
CA ARG A 104 2.79 -13.01 0.77
C ARG A 104 3.44 -11.72 1.24
N THR A 105 4.76 -11.64 1.14
CA THR A 105 5.47 -10.36 1.29
C THR A 105 5.58 -9.69 -0.09
N LEU A 106 5.59 -8.35 -0.14
CA LEU A 106 5.81 -7.64 -1.40
C LEU A 106 7.16 -8.02 -2.01
N ASP A 107 8.20 -8.17 -1.18
CA ASP A 107 9.52 -8.66 -1.59
C ASP A 107 9.43 -9.99 -2.37
N SER A 108 8.59 -10.93 -1.93
CA SER A 108 8.41 -12.21 -2.62
C SER A 108 7.72 -12.07 -3.98
N VAL A 109 6.81 -11.11 -4.13
CA VAL A 109 6.10 -10.85 -5.39
C VAL A 109 7.02 -10.12 -6.37
N ILE A 110 7.79 -9.15 -5.89
CA ILE A 110 8.78 -8.43 -6.69
C ILE A 110 9.87 -9.37 -7.20
N ALA A 111 10.40 -10.24 -6.35
CA ALA A 111 11.38 -11.24 -6.74
C ALA A 111 10.87 -12.20 -7.83
N GLU A 112 9.59 -12.62 -7.74
CA GLU A 112 8.96 -13.51 -8.73
C GLU A 112 8.64 -12.81 -10.05
N THR A 113 8.23 -11.55 -9.99
CA THR A 113 7.79 -10.79 -11.17
C THR A 113 8.93 -10.05 -11.86
N HIS A 114 10.10 -9.94 -11.21
CA HIS A 114 11.22 -9.08 -11.60
C HIS A 114 10.80 -7.62 -11.87
N PHE A 115 9.74 -7.18 -11.21
CA PHE A 115 9.22 -5.83 -11.38
C PHE A 115 10.12 -4.82 -10.65
N ALA A 116 10.43 -3.69 -11.29
CA ALA A 116 11.25 -2.63 -10.69
C ALA A 116 10.37 -1.40 -10.36
N PRO A 117 9.86 -1.28 -9.12
CA PRO A 117 8.97 -0.18 -8.76
C PRO A 117 9.69 1.16 -8.65
N HIS A 118 9.14 2.20 -9.29
CA HIS A 118 9.50 3.60 -9.03
C HIS A 118 8.53 4.28 -8.06
N PHE A 119 7.31 3.75 -7.95
CA PHE A 119 6.23 4.27 -7.11
C PHE A 119 5.43 3.08 -6.58
N ILE A 120 5.12 3.08 -5.30
CA ILE A 120 4.33 2.05 -4.60
C ILE A 120 3.19 2.76 -3.86
N LYS A 121 1.96 2.43 -4.22
CA LYS A 121 0.75 2.76 -3.46
C LYS A 121 0.37 1.58 -2.59
N ILE A 122 0.01 1.83 -1.33
CA ILE A 122 -0.48 0.81 -0.40
C ILE A 122 -1.73 1.37 0.27
N ASP A 123 -2.81 0.63 0.22
CA ASP A 123 -4.09 1.04 0.78
C ASP A 123 -4.86 -0.24 1.07
N THR A 124 -4.76 -0.70 2.31
CA THR A 124 -5.09 -2.08 2.64
C THR A 124 -5.82 -2.23 3.97
N ASP A 125 -6.92 -1.54 4.25
CA ASP A 125 -7.79 -1.80 5.42
C ASP A 125 -7.01 -2.11 6.74
N GLY A 126 -5.84 -1.48 6.95
CA GLY A 126 -4.96 -1.68 8.12
C GLY A 126 -3.78 -2.65 7.98
N PHE A 127 -3.55 -3.27 6.83
CA PHE A 127 -2.34 -4.08 6.54
C PHE A 127 -1.15 -3.26 6.06
N ASP A 128 -1.31 -1.96 5.91
CA ASP A 128 -0.37 -1.05 5.25
C ASP A 128 1.04 -1.14 5.87
N PHE A 129 1.10 -1.16 7.19
CA PHE A 129 2.36 -1.27 7.93
C PHE A 129 2.99 -2.66 7.79
N LYS A 130 2.18 -3.72 7.73
CA LYS A 130 2.65 -5.08 7.48
C LYS A 130 3.19 -5.21 6.06
N VAL A 131 2.48 -4.67 5.06
CA VAL A 131 2.95 -4.63 3.68
C VAL A 131 4.28 -3.87 3.57
N LEU A 132 4.40 -2.69 4.19
CA LEU A 132 5.63 -1.91 4.21
C LEU A 132 6.79 -2.70 4.85
N ARG A 133 6.55 -3.42 5.95
CA ARG A 133 7.58 -4.30 6.54
C ARG A 133 7.94 -5.49 5.65
N GLY A 134 6.96 -6.05 4.93
CA GLY A 134 7.17 -7.09 3.92
C GLY A 134 7.76 -6.60 2.59
N ALA A 135 7.97 -5.28 2.45
CA ALA A 135 8.58 -4.65 1.29
C ALA A 135 10.02 -4.16 1.56
N LYS A 136 10.61 -4.50 2.72
CA LYS A 136 11.86 -3.91 3.18
C LYS A 136 13.00 -4.02 2.16
N GLN A 137 13.13 -5.18 1.50
CA GLN A 137 14.18 -5.38 0.49
C GLN A 137 13.89 -4.53 -0.74
N THR A 138 12.66 -4.57 -1.24
CA THR A 138 12.18 -3.77 -2.38
C THR A 138 12.43 -2.28 -2.15
N LEU A 139 12.09 -1.76 -0.99
CA LEU A 139 12.29 -0.33 -0.65
C LEU A 139 13.77 0.04 -0.58
N THR A 140 14.62 -0.87 -0.11
CA THR A 140 16.07 -0.65 -0.04
C THR A 140 16.70 -0.62 -1.43
N GLU A 141 16.31 -1.55 -2.30
CA GLU A 141 16.91 -1.74 -3.63
C GLU A 141 16.37 -0.75 -4.66
N ASN A 142 15.06 -0.52 -4.66
CA ASN A 142 14.41 0.31 -5.68
C ASN A 142 14.22 1.77 -5.27
N GLN A 143 14.30 2.08 -3.97
CA GLN A 143 14.17 3.44 -3.45
C GLN A 143 12.89 4.15 -3.93
N SER A 144 11.82 3.36 -4.10
CA SER A 144 10.56 3.80 -4.70
C SER A 144 9.91 4.92 -3.88
N VAL A 145 9.21 5.84 -4.55
CA VAL A 145 8.30 6.78 -3.88
C VAL A 145 7.15 5.98 -3.26
N LEU A 146 6.77 6.32 -2.03
CA LEU A 146 5.72 5.63 -1.29
C LEU A 146 4.52 6.53 -1.07
N PHE A 147 3.33 5.99 -1.29
CA PHE A 147 2.06 6.58 -0.90
C PHE A 147 1.23 5.54 -0.14
N PHE A 148 0.87 5.80 1.12
CA PHE A 148 0.15 4.81 1.91
C PHE A 148 -0.87 5.41 2.89
N GLU A 149 -1.91 4.62 3.20
CA GLU A 149 -2.92 4.99 4.19
C GLU A 149 -2.33 4.89 5.60
N TRP A 150 -2.65 5.88 6.42
CA TRP A 150 -2.34 5.93 7.85
C TRP A 150 -3.63 6.11 8.66
N ASP A 151 -4.42 5.04 8.73
CA ASP A 151 -5.64 4.96 9.54
C ASP A 151 -5.35 4.27 10.89
N LYS A 152 -5.53 5.03 11.98
CA LYS A 152 -5.35 4.52 13.34
C LYS A 152 -6.29 3.37 13.68
N ASN A 153 -7.56 3.49 13.34
CA ASN A 153 -8.59 2.50 13.70
C ASN A 153 -8.35 1.19 12.97
N HIS A 154 -8.03 1.26 11.67
CA HIS A 154 -7.66 0.09 10.88
C HIS A 154 -6.39 -0.58 11.44
N LEU A 155 -5.34 0.20 11.71
CA LEU A 155 -4.09 -0.33 12.27
C LEU A 155 -4.31 -1.03 13.63
N VAL A 156 -5.04 -0.38 14.54
CA VAL A 156 -5.33 -0.96 15.87
C VAL A 156 -6.19 -2.23 15.75
N ALA A 157 -7.12 -2.29 14.80
CA ALA A 157 -7.93 -3.48 14.54
C ALA A 157 -7.08 -4.69 14.07
N GLN A 158 -5.87 -4.45 13.56
CA GLN A 158 -4.92 -5.47 13.11
C GLN A 158 -3.75 -5.68 14.09
N ASP A 159 -3.90 -5.24 15.35
CA ASP A 159 -2.88 -5.28 16.41
C ASP A 159 -1.60 -4.50 16.07
N GLU A 160 -1.69 -3.45 15.25
CA GLU A 160 -0.56 -2.58 14.91
C GLU A 160 -0.45 -1.36 15.84
N ASN A 161 0.79 -0.95 16.11
CA ASN A 161 1.08 0.35 16.70
C ASN A 161 1.09 1.42 15.58
N PRO A 162 0.21 2.45 15.63
CA PRO A 162 0.09 3.48 14.59
C PRO A 162 1.34 4.35 14.36
N LEU A 163 2.38 4.24 15.19
CA LEU A 163 3.64 4.98 15.03
C LEU A 163 4.82 4.09 14.62
N SER A 164 4.62 2.77 14.57
CA SER A 164 5.74 1.81 14.48
C SER A 164 6.49 1.84 13.15
N ILE A 165 5.86 2.27 12.06
CA ILE A 165 6.48 2.19 10.74
C ILE A 165 7.52 3.29 10.49
N PHE A 166 7.38 4.43 11.15
CA PHE A 166 8.15 5.63 10.77
C PHE A 166 9.64 5.50 11.12
N SER A 167 9.99 4.79 12.20
CA SER A 167 11.40 4.49 12.50
C SER A 167 12.04 3.64 11.38
N LEU A 168 11.32 2.62 10.91
CA LEU A 168 11.80 1.79 9.80
C LEU A 168 11.96 2.62 8.52
N LEU A 169 10.96 3.44 8.17
CA LEU A 169 11.04 4.32 7.01
C LEU A 169 12.22 5.29 7.11
N ASN A 170 12.45 5.88 8.30
CA ASN A 170 13.60 6.73 8.54
C ASN A 170 14.92 5.98 8.32
N GLU A 171 15.07 4.78 8.90
CA GLU A 171 16.26 3.92 8.72
C GLU A 171 16.52 3.59 7.24
N LEU A 172 15.45 3.33 6.48
CA LEU A 172 15.51 3.05 5.05
C LEU A 172 15.75 4.28 4.18
N GLY A 173 15.88 5.48 4.75
CA GLY A 173 16.20 6.70 4.00
C GLY A 173 15.00 7.57 3.60
N TYR A 174 13.79 7.24 4.04
CA TYR A 174 12.59 8.06 3.86
C TYR A 174 12.48 9.06 5.00
N LYS A 175 13.13 10.22 4.84
CA LYS A 175 13.35 11.19 5.92
C LYS A 175 12.24 12.22 6.10
N GLU A 176 11.56 12.58 5.02
CA GLU A 176 10.49 13.59 5.02
C GLU A 176 9.17 12.94 4.60
N LEU A 177 8.10 13.28 5.32
CA LEU A 177 6.74 12.83 5.07
C LEU A 177 5.87 14.03 4.71
N LEU A 178 5.06 13.90 3.67
CA LEU A 178 3.95 14.81 3.37
C LEU A 178 2.65 14.15 3.84
N ILE A 179 1.94 14.83 4.73
CA ILE A 179 0.72 14.30 5.36
C ILE A 179 -0.49 14.99 4.76
N PHE A 180 -1.42 14.20 4.24
CA PHE A 180 -2.69 14.67 3.71
C PHE A 180 -3.83 14.23 4.63
N ASP A 181 -4.87 15.05 4.75
CA ASP A 181 -6.13 14.59 5.33
C ASP A 181 -6.88 13.65 4.38
N ASN A 182 -7.92 12.98 4.89
CA ASN A 182 -8.80 12.10 4.11
C ASN A 182 -9.61 12.81 2.99
N PHE A 183 -9.42 14.12 2.78
CA PHE A 183 -9.99 14.87 1.65
C PHE A 183 -8.93 15.22 0.60
N GLY A 184 -7.69 14.76 0.77
CA GLY A 184 -6.57 15.03 -0.13
C GLY A 184 -5.93 16.40 0.06
N THR A 185 -6.19 17.09 1.18
CA THR A 185 -5.55 18.38 1.47
C THR A 185 -4.21 18.16 2.16
N LEU A 186 -3.13 18.70 1.59
CA LEU A 186 -1.82 18.69 2.23
C LEU A 186 -1.85 19.51 3.53
N LEU A 187 -1.69 18.82 4.67
CA LEU A 187 -1.69 19.44 5.99
C LEU A 187 -0.32 19.98 6.37
N CYS A 188 0.71 19.13 6.26
CA CYS A 188 2.05 19.49 6.66
C CYS A 188 3.13 18.61 6.03
N LYS A 189 4.37 19.08 6.18
CA LYS A 189 5.59 18.29 5.99
C LYS A 189 6.23 18.05 7.35
N ILE A 190 6.57 16.80 7.65
CA ILE A 190 7.13 16.37 8.94
C ILE A 190 8.30 15.40 8.73
N ALA A 191 9.27 15.38 9.65
CA ALA A 191 10.35 14.40 9.61
C ALA A 191 9.85 13.03 10.10
N SER A 192 10.33 11.95 9.50
CA SER A 192 9.88 10.59 9.87
C SER A 192 10.36 10.12 11.26
N ASP A 193 11.33 10.81 11.87
CA ASP A 193 11.78 10.57 13.24
C ASP A 193 11.11 11.50 14.28
N ASP A 194 10.22 12.40 13.86
CA ASP A 194 9.48 13.29 14.75
C ASP A 194 8.27 12.57 15.39
N SER A 195 8.58 11.61 16.26
CA SER A 195 7.60 10.81 16.99
C SER A 195 6.59 11.64 17.78
N THR A 196 6.98 12.83 18.25
CA THR A 196 6.11 13.71 19.04
C THR A 196 5.00 14.30 18.17
N ASN A 197 5.35 14.91 17.04
CA ASN A 197 4.34 15.50 16.15
C ASN A 197 3.52 14.43 15.40
N LEU A 198 4.11 13.27 15.08
CA LEU A 198 3.36 12.12 14.56
C LEU A 198 2.30 11.63 15.55
N ALA A 199 2.65 11.54 16.85
CA ALA A 199 1.68 11.18 17.89
C ALA A 199 0.55 12.21 18.02
N LEU A 200 0.85 13.51 17.91
CA LEU A 200 -0.15 14.57 17.94
C LEU A 200 -1.14 14.48 16.77
N LEU A 201 -0.69 14.11 15.57
CA LEU A 201 -1.56 13.87 14.42
C LEU A 201 -2.52 12.69 14.69
N ILE A 202 -2.00 11.56 15.17
CA ILE A 202 -2.84 10.41 15.55
C ILE A 202 -3.83 10.73 16.67
N ASP A 203 -3.44 11.55 17.63
CA ASP A 203 -4.33 12.01 18.69
C ASP A 203 -5.42 12.94 18.17
N TYR A 204 -5.13 13.70 17.11
CA TYR A 204 -6.09 14.59 16.48
C TYR A 204 -7.25 13.81 15.85
N THR A 205 -7.00 12.68 15.20
CA THR A 205 -8.08 11.86 14.60
C THR A 205 -9.09 11.38 15.64
N LEU A 206 -8.66 11.16 16.90
CA LEU A 206 -9.56 10.81 18.01
C LEU A 206 -10.36 12.01 18.55
N LYS A 207 -9.74 13.19 18.61
CA LYS A 207 -10.27 14.36 19.34
C LYS A 207 -11.05 15.31 18.42
N SER A 208 -10.91 15.18 17.10
CA SER A 208 -11.47 16.10 16.11
C SER A 208 -12.99 16.01 15.91
N ARG A 209 -13.71 15.23 16.73
CA ARG A 209 -15.11 14.82 16.48
C ARG A 209 -15.29 14.17 15.11
N GLN A 210 -14.26 13.49 14.61
CA GLN A 210 -14.23 12.83 13.30
C GLN A 210 -14.31 13.79 12.11
N ASN A 211 -13.72 14.98 12.22
CA ASN A 211 -13.53 15.84 11.04
C ASN A 211 -12.43 15.32 10.11
N ILE A 212 -11.44 14.62 10.67
CA ILE A 212 -10.41 13.90 9.92
C ILE A 212 -10.32 12.48 10.49
N TYR A 213 -10.50 11.47 9.63
CA TYR A 213 -10.58 10.06 10.03
C TYR A 213 -9.22 9.37 9.98
N TYR A 214 -8.51 9.57 8.87
CA TYR A 214 -7.20 9.02 8.59
C TYR A 214 -6.36 10.03 7.83
N TYR A 215 -5.10 9.68 7.61
CA TYR A 215 -4.19 10.46 6.79
C TYR A 215 -3.68 9.62 5.63
N ASP A 216 -3.31 10.27 4.54
CA ASP A 216 -2.44 9.66 3.54
C ASP A 216 -1.02 10.21 3.70
N VAL A 217 -0.03 9.34 3.49
CA VAL A 217 1.39 9.68 3.63
C VAL A 217 2.10 9.51 2.30
N LEU A 218 2.63 10.60 1.76
CA LEU A 218 3.56 10.58 0.63
C LEU A 218 4.98 10.77 1.14
N THR A 219 5.90 9.88 0.77
CA THR A 219 7.32 10.02 1.12
C THR A 219 8.25 9.60 -0.01
N PHE A 220 9.41 10.24 -0.03
CA PHE A 220 10.44 10.06 -1.04
C PHE A 220 11.69 9.53 -0.35
N HIS A 221 12.37 8.58 -0.99
CA HIS A 221 13.70 8.19 -0.54
C HIS A 221 14.66 9.39 -0.67
N LYS A 222 15.60 9.54 0.25
CA LYS A 222 16.57 10.66 0.26
C LYS A 222 17.39 10.80 -1.02
N ASP A 223 17.57 9.70 -1.75
CA ASP A 223 18.33 9.65 -3.01
C ASP A 223 17.41 9.70 -4.26
N SER A 224 16.10 9.89 -4.06
CA SER A 224 15.13 10.07 -5.15
C SER A 224 15.42 11.34 -5.95
N LEU A 225 15.21 11.27 -7.27
CA LEU A 225 15.27 12.43 -8.18
C LEU A 225 14.20 13.49 -7.86
N PHE A 226 13.12 13.09 -7.20
CA PHE A 226 12.01 13.94 -6.78
C PHE A 226 11.94 13.99 -5.26
N ASN A 227 11.66 15.16 -4.69
CA ASN A 227 11.53 15.32 -3.24
C ASN A 227 10.28 16.12 -2.85
N ALA A 228 10.05 16.24 -1.54
CA ALA A 228 8.90 16.93 -0.98
C ALA A 228 8.80 18.41 -1.41
N LYS A 229 9.93 19.11 -1.60
CA LYS A 229 9.92 20.52 -2.05
C LYS A 229 9.45 20.63 -3.49
N ASP A 230 9.85 19.71 -4.36
CA ASP A 230 9.42 19.70 -5.76
C ASP A 230 7.90 19.52 -5.87
N TYR A 231 7.33 18.62 -5.06
CA TYR A 231 5.88 18.41 -4.98
C TYR A 231 5.14 19.67 -4.49
N ILE A 232 5.61 20.31 -3.41
CA ILE A 232 4.99 21.53 -2.86
C ILE A 232 5.06 22.67 -3.89
N ASN A 233 6.20 22.82 -4.57
CA ASN A 233 6.35 23.85 -5.60
C ASN A 233 5.42 23.62 -6.79
N PHE A 234 5.21 22.36 -7.18
CA PHE A 234 4.31 22.00 -8.27
C PHE A 234 2.84 22.34 -7.92
N THR A 235 2.40 21.95 -6.72
CA THR A 235 1.00 22.15 -6.28
C THR A 235 0.65 23.60 -5.96
N THR A 236 1.64 24.42 -5.60
CA THR A 236 1.44 25.85 -5.32
C THR A 236 1.48 26.72 -6.57
N LYS A 237 2.26 26.37 -7.60
CA LYS A 237 2.32 27.10 -8.87
C LYS A 237 1.13 26.83 -9.80
N GLY A 238 0.39 25.74 -9.57
CA GLY A 238 -0.82 25.38 -10.31
C GLY A 238 -2.11 26.03 -9.78
N LYS A 239 -2.03 26.84 -8.72
CA LYS A 239 -3.10 27.70 -8.21
C LYS A 239 -2.86 29.14 -8.61
#